data_AF-F0WRI4-F1
#
_entry.id   AF-F0WRI4-F1
#
_cell.length_a   1.000
_cell.length_b   1.000
_cell.length_c   1.000
_cell.angle_alpha   90.00
_cell.angle_beta   90.00
_cell.angle_gamma   90.00
#
_symmetry.space_group_name_H-M   'P 1'
#
loop_
_entity.id
_entity.type
_entity.pdbx_description
1 polymer ?
#
loop_
_entity_poly.entity_id
_entity_poly.type
_entity_poly.pdbx_seq_one_letter_code
_entity_poly.pdbx_strand_id
1 'polypeptide(L)'
;MSQCDGTTLTSALCPHETSDSRTLDDLQQLKSQLIKTLTEFEFQRVEHFQPLLTHNRTYWDRFQAEMTSGTQQIQHLEDFLTRRLEADQAYVEAIRASSSSQLVSPQTLLSSFSDAFESLTRSQEQFAEKLDQFLASIRKDVVHRYLTDLSTQYKHSVEDITQRGSRFQEELTNTHTFVCDSFNSLSTILNDAVDAWRMEFAYFDSVQKWKQTRCEYVKGMAECFQQFKTMEINRITVLQKVMETYLRKQRLFYEQVAHAISEPMTAAERVHPEKDLLQSIRRIPKNASHPSIILGLCVTLNSR
;
A
#
# COMPACT_ATOMS: atom_id res chain seq x y z
N MET A 1 23.09 84.90 9.19
CA MET A 1 23.86 85.97 8.52
C MET A 1 24.03 85.57 7.07
N SER A 2 23.53 86.42 6.16
CA SER A 2 23.77 86.56 4.70
C SER A 2 23.77 85.31 3.82
N GLN A 3 23.24 85.28 2.59
CA GLN A 3 22.58 86.20 1.64
C GLN A 3 22.07 85.23 0.54
N CYS A 4 20.78 85.11 0.23
CA CYS A 4 20.03 85.90 -0.75
C CYS A 4 20.85 86.39 -1.96
N ASP A 5 20.77 85.63 -3.06
CA ASP A 5 20.81 86.19 -4.41
C ASP A 5 19.49 85.84 -5.11
N GLY A 6 18.85 86.89 -5.62
CA GLY A 6 17.56 86.82 -6.29
C GLY A 6 17.70 86.60 -7.78
N THR A 7 16.65 86.04 -8.36
CA THR A 7 16.29 86.32 -9.76
C THR A 7 14.77 86.28 -9.86
N THR A 8 14.17 87.46 -9.91
CA THR A 8 12.77 87.67 -10.27
C THR A 8 12.70 87.72 -11.80
N LEU A 9 12.01 86.80 -12.46
CA LEU A 9 11.55 87.01 -13.84
C LEU A 9 10.16 86.36 -14.03
N THR A 10 9.17 87.26 -14.05
CA THR A 10 8.01 87.28 -14.97
C THR A 10 7.15 86.03 -15.12
N SER A 11 5.94 86.17 -14.60
CA SER A 11 4.69 85.68 -15.20
C SER A 11 4.74 85.61 -16.72
N ALA A 12 4.60 84.40 -17.25
CA ALA A 12 3.92 84.15 -18.51
C ALA A 12 3.06 82.89 -18.31
N LEU A 13 1.79 83.11 -18.00
CA LEU A 13 0.72 82.18 -18.35
C LEU A 13 0.77 82.01 -19.88
N CYS A 14 1.58 81.06 -20.35
CA CYS A 14 1.43 80.52 -21.69
C CYS A 14 0.53 79.29 -21.57
N PRO A 15 -0.73 79.36 -21.99
CA PRO A 15 -1.49 78.16 -22.27
C PRO A 15 -0.85 77.55 -23.52
N HIS A 16 0.13 76.67 -23.34
CA HIS A 16 0.39 75.69 -24.38
C HIS A 16 -0.76 74.68 -24.30
N GLU A 17 -1.91 75.10 -24.83
CA GLU A 17 -2.84 74.18 -25.46
C GLU A 17 -2.06 73.53 -26.60
N THR A 18 -1.33 72.46 -26.29
CA THR A 18 -1.08 71.42 -27.27
C THR A 18 -2.46 70.93 -27.67
N SER A 19 -2.94 71.43 -28.79
CA SER A 19 -4.08 70.92 -29.54
C SER A 19 -3.95 69.41 -29.66
N ASP A 20 -4.55 68.68 -28.71
CA ASP A 20 -4.81 67.25 -28.78
C ASP A 20 -5.89 67.03 -29.86
N SER A 21 -5.54 67.30 -31.12
CA SER A 21 -6.40 66.96 -32.25
C SER A 21 -6.13 65.52 -32.66
N ARG A 22 -6.28 64.57 -31.72
CA ARG A 22 -6.58 63.20 -32.12
C ARG A 22 -8.01 63.23 -32.64
N THR A 23 -8.18 63.04 -33.94
CA THR A 23 -9.51 62.93 -34.50
C THR A 23 -10.17 61.67 -33.93
N LEU A 24 -11.51 61.66 -33.89
CA LEU A 24 -12.26 60.46 -33.49
C LEU A 24 -11.83 59.24 -34.33
N ASP A 25 -11.47 59.47 -35.59
CA ASP A 25 -10.98 58.47 -36.53
C ASP A 25 -9.62 57.90 -36.11
N ASP A 26 -8.69 58.73 -35.62
CA ASP A 26 -7.38 58.27 -35.09
C ASP A 26 -7.56 57.34 -33.88
N LEU A 27 -8.49 57.68 -32.98
CA LEU A 27 -8.80 56.86 -31.80
C LEU A 27 -9.46 55.53 -32.19
N GLN A 28 -10.35 55.54 -33.18
CA GLN A 28 -10.99 54.34 -33.72
C GLN A 28 -9.98 53.43 -34.42
N GLN A 29 -9.04 53.99 -35.18
CA GLN A 29 -7.97 53.24 -35.83
C GLN A 29 -7.04 52.60 -34.80
N LEU A 30 -6.63 53.35 -33.78
CA LEU A 30 -5.80 52.83 -32.69
C LEU A 30 -6.50 51.69 -31.94
N LYS A 31 -7.79 51.86 -31.60
CA LYS A 31 -8.60 50.83 -30.94
C LYS A 31 -8.68 49.56 -31.80
N SER A 32 -8.92 49.70 -33.09
CA SER A 32 -9.01 48.57 -34.03
C SER A 32 -7.68 47.80 -34.13
N GLN A 33 -6.56 48.53 -34.16
CA GLN A 33 -5.23 47.92 -34.15
C GLN A 33 -4.95 47.17 -32.85
N LEU A 34 -5.32 47.75 -31.70
CA LEU A 34 -5.14 47.15 -30.37
C LEU A 34 -5.97 45.87 -30.22
N ILE A 35 -7.23 45.87 -30.67
CA ILE A 35 -8.09 44.68 -30.70
C ILE A 35 -7.46 43.57 -31.53
N LYS A 36 -6.96 43.90 -32.73
CA LYS A 36 -6.32 42.94 -33.62
C LYS A 36 -5.07 42.32 -32.97
N THR A 37 -4.22 43.15 -32.38
CA THR A 37 -3.01 42.69 -31.68
C THR A 37 -3.35 41.81 -30.47
N LEU A 38 -4.34 42.20 -29.67
CA LEU A 38 -4.77 41.42 -28.52
C LEU A 38 -5.39 40.08 -28.92
N THR A 39 -6.18 40.06 -30.00
CA THR A 39 -6.80 38.84 -30.53
C THR A 39 -5.74 37.86 -31.04
N GLU A 40 -4.76 38.36 -31.79
CA GLU A 40 -3.63 37.56 -32.25
C GLU A 40 -2.82 37.01 -31.06
N PHE A 41 -2.55 37.84 -30.06
CA PHE A 41 -1.86 37.41 -28.85
C PHE A 41 -2.61 36.28 -28.12
N GLU A 42 -3.93 36.43 -27.94
CA GLU A 42 -4.71 35.40 -27.24
C GLU A 42 -4.88 34.13 -28.04
N PHE A 43 -4.99 34.22 -29.37
CA PHE A 43 -4.92 33.06 -30.24
C PHE A 43 -3.60 32.29 -30.01
N GLN A 44 -2.47 32.98 -30.03
CA GLN A 44 -1.14 32.37 -29.79
C GLN A 44 -1.01 31.81 -28.37
N ARG A 45 -1.53 32.49 -27.34
CA ARG A 45 -1.50 32.00 -25.95
C ARG A 45 -2.28 30.68 -25.85
N VAL A 46 -3.51 30.64 -26.36
CA VAL A 46 -4.35 29.44 -26.31
C VAL A 46 -3.70 28.30 -27.11
N GLU A 47 -3.23 28.58 -28.34
CA GLU A 47 -2.53 27.59 -29.17
C GLU A 47 -1.32 27.00 -28.45
N HIS A 48 -0.55 27.82 -27.75
CA HIS A 48 0.62 27.37 -27.01
C HIS A 48 0.28 26.57 -25.74
N PHE A 49 -0.67 27.05 -24.92
CA PHE A 49 -0.90 26.49 -23.59
C PHE A 49 -1.95 25.37 -23.54
N GLN A 50 -2.93 25.35 -24.45
CA GLN A 50 -3.95 24.29 -24.46
C GLN A 50 -3.36 22.88 -24.60
N PRO A 51 -2.39 22.63 -25.51
CA PRO A 51 -1.73 21.33 -25.60
C PRO A 51 -0.93 20.99 -24.34
N LEU A 52 -0.26 21.99 -23.74
CA LEU A 52 0.52 21.80 -22.52
C LEU A 52 -0.36 21.42 -21.32
N LEU A 53 -1.54 22.03 -21.18
CA LEU A 53 -2.50 21.67 -20.13
C LEU A 53 -3.00 20.24 -20.28
N THR A 54 -3.26 19.82 -21.53
CA THR A 54 -3.70 18.45 -21.84
C THR A 54 -2.58 17.44 -21.56
N HIS A 55 -1.34 17.79 -21.91
CA HIS A 55 -0.17 16.98 -21.60
C HIS A 55 0.06 16.85 -20.09
N ASN A 56 -0.01 17.97 -19.37
CA ASN A 56 0.09 18.02 -17.91
C ASN A 56 -0.96 17.14 -17.23
N ARG A 57 -2.22 17.20 -17.71
CA ARG A 57 -3.30 16.34 -17.22
C ARG A 57 -2.99 14.87 -17.44
N THR A 58 -2.59 14.50 -18.65
CA THR A 58 -2.23 13.12 -19.00
C THR A 58 -1.06 12.61 -18.16
N TYR A 59 -0.05 13.45 -17.92
CA TYR A 59 1.07 13.13 -17.04
C TYR A 59 0.60 12.90 -15.61
N TRP A 60 -0.26 13.77 -15.08
CA TRP A 60 -0.83 13.64 -13.74
C TRP A 60 -1.66 12.35 -13.59
N ASP A 61 -2.54 12.04 -14.55
CA ASP A 61 -3.34 10.82 -14.53
C ASP A 61 -2.45 9.57 -14.49
N ARG A 62 -1.36 9.55 -15.28
CA ARG A 62 -0.38 8.47 -15.25
C ARG A 62 0.35 8.39 -13.90
N PHE A 63 0.73 9.53 -13.34
CA PHE A 63 1.40 9.59 -12.05
C PHE A 63 0.51 9.07 -10.91
N GLN A 64 -0.80 9.38 -10.93
CA GLN A 64 -1.78 8.81 -10.01
C GLN A 64 -1.94 7.29 -10.18
N ALA A 65 -1.93 6.80 -11.42
CA ALA A 65 -1.98 5.36 -11.69
C ALA A 65 -0.77 4.61 -11.09
N GLU A 66 0.44 5.17 -11.20
CA GLU A 66 1.64 4.59 -10.58
C GLU A 66 1.56 4.54 -9.05
N MET A 67 1.10 5.63 -8.41
CA MET A 67 0.87 5.66 -6.95
C MET A 67 -0.17 4.61 -6.50
N THR A 68 -1.24 4.45 -7.28
CA THR A 68 -2.29 3.47 -7.02
C THR A 68 -1.75 2.04 -7.17
N SER A 69 -0.96 1.79 -8.21
CA SER A 69 -0.27 0.50 -8.43
C SER A 69 0.64 0.14 -7.26
N GLY A 70 1.41 1.10 -6.73
CA GLY A 70 2.24 0.89 -5.54
C GLY A 70 1.44 0.44 -4.32
N THR A 71 0.26 1.04 -4.10
CA THR A 71 -0.65 0.66 -3.01
C THR A 71 -1.19 -0.77 -3.19
N GLN A 72 -1.60 -1.11 -4.42
CA GLN A 72 -2.09 -2.45 -4.76
C GLN A 72 -1.03 -3.53 -4.56
N GLN A 73 0.22 -3.26 -4.90
CA GLN A 73 1.33 -4.20 -4.72
C GLN A 73 1.60 -4.49 -3.23
N ILE A 74 1.50 -3.48 -2.37
CA ILE A 74 1.64 -3.67 -0.91
C ILE A 74 0.50 -4.56 -0.41
N GLN A 75 -0.75 -4.22 -0.76
CA GLN A 75 -1.93 -5.01 -0.37
C GLN A 75 -1.83 -6.46 -0.83
N HIS A 76 -1.40 -6.69 -2.07
CA HIS A 76 -1.26 -8.04 -2.61
C HIS A 76 -0.25 -8.89 -1.81
N LEU A 77 0.85 -8.28 -1.35
CA LEU A 77 1.82 -8.98 -0.50
C LEU A 77 1.27 -9.24 0.91
N GLU A 78 0.53 -8.29 1.49
CA GLU A 78 -0.17 -8.48 2.77
C GLU A 78 -1.17 -9.64 2.69
N ASP A 79 -1.99 -9.68 1.64
CA ASP A 79 -2.97 -10.74 1.41
C ASP A 79 -2.28 -12.10 1.22
N PHE A 80 -1.20 -12.14 0.44
CA PHE A 80 -0.43 -13.36 0.22
C PHE A 80 0.12 -13.92 1.53
N LEU A 81 0.78 -13.08 2.34
CA LEU A 81 1.36 -13.52 3.60
C LEU A 81 0.30 -13.91 4.62
N THR A 82 -0.82 -13.19 4.66
CA THR A 82 -1.95 -13.53 5.54
C THR A 82 -2.47 -14.92 5.23
N ARG A 83 -2.81 -15.20 3.96
CA ARG A 83 -3.28 -16.53 3.54
C ARG A 83 -2.25 -17.62 3.79
N ARG A 84 -0.96 -17.32 3.58
CA ARG A 84 0.12 -18.27 3.84
C ARG A 84 0.18 -18.64 5.32
N LEU A 85 0.08 -17.66 6.21
CA LEU A 85 0.10 -17.87 7.65
C LEU A 85 -1.14 -18.60 8.15
N GLU A 86 -2.31 -18.34 7.58
CA GLU A 86 -3.56 -19.06 7.88
C GLU A 86 -3.46 -20.53 7.46
N ALA A 87 -2.94 -20.81 6.28
CA ALA A 87 -2.75 -22.18 5.81
C ALA A 87 -1.77 -22.97 6.71
N ASP A 88 -0.66 -22.35 7.09
CA ASP A 88 0.30 -22.99 8.00
C ASP A 88 -0.28 -23.15 9.42
N GLN A 89 -1.12 -22.22 9.89
CA GLN A 89 -1.82 -22.35 11.17
C GLN A 89 -2.79 -23.54 11.16
N ALA A 90 -3.58 -23.68 10.09
CA ALA A 90 -4.48 -24.83 9.93
C ALA A 90 -3.69 -26.16 9.89
N TYR A 91 -2.50 -26.16 9.31
CA TYR A 91 -1.62 -27.33 9.33
C TYR A 91 -1.14 -27.68 10.75
N VAL A 92 -0.75 -26.68 11.56
CA VAL A 92 -0.42 -26.90 12.97
C VAL A 92 -1.58 -27.53 13.73
N GLU A 93 -2.79 -27.00 13.55
CA GLU A 93 -4.01 -27.50 14.22
C GLU A 93 -4.32 -28.94 13.82
N ALA A 94 -4.17 -29.28 12.54
CA ALA A 94 -4.36 -30.64 12.04
C ALA A 94 -3.37 -31.63 12.68
N ILE A 95 -2.10 -31.24 12.86
CA ILE A 95 -1.10 -32.07 13.54
C ILE A 95 -1.52 -32.32 15.00
N ARG A 96 -1.89 -31.27 15.74
CA ARG A 96 -2.34 -31.41 17.13
C ARG A 96 -3.58 -32.27 17.29
N ALA A 97 -4.54 -32.15 16.37
CA ALA A 97 -5.73 -33.00 16.35
C ALA A 97 -5.36 -34.49 16.13
N SER A 98 -4.38 -34.75 15.27
CA SER A 98 -3.90 -36.11 15.01
C SER A 98 -3.17 -36.73 16.21
N SER A 99 -2.39 -35.93 16.95
CA SER A 99 -1.64 -36.36 18.14
C SER A 99 -2.54 -36.63 19.35
N SER A 100 -3.65 -35.89 19.50
CA SER A 100 -4.58 -36.01 20.64
C SER A 100 -5.61 -37.14 20.52
N SER A 101 -5.82 -37.70 19.32
CA SER A 101 -6.87 -38.70 19.05
C SER A 101 -6.53 -40.13 19.54
N GLN A 102 -5.51 -40.30 20.39
CA GLN A 102 -5.02 -41.62 20.78
C GLN A 102 -5.32 -41.99 22.24
N LEU A 103 -6.42 -42.71 22.42
CA LEU A 103 -6.73 -43.44 23.65
C LEU A 103 -5.80 -44.66 23.77
N VAL A 104 -4.70 -44.50 24.50
CA VAL A 104 -3.83 -45.61 24.91
C VAL A 104 -4.63 -46.52 25.83
N SER A 105 -5.03 -47.70 25.34
CA SER A 105 -5.58 -48.74 26.21
C SER A 105 -4.50 -49.16 27.22
N PRO A 106 -4.80 -49.40 28.50
CA PRO A 106 -3.79 -49.82 29.48
C PRO A 106 -3.04 -51.11 29.12
N GLN A 107 -3.52 -51.86 28.13
CA GLN A 107 -2.87 -53.06 27.59
C GLN A 107 -1.67 -52.79 26.65
N THR A 108 -1.57 -51.59 26.06
CA THR A 108 -0.51 -51.23 25.08
C THR A 108 0.77 -50.64 25.71
N LEU A 109 0.76 -50.30 27.00
CA LEU A 109 1.81 -49.56 27.74
C LEU A 109 3.19 -50.25 27.90
N LEU A 110 3.44 -51.39 27.25
CA LEU A 110 4.68 -52.17 27.44
C LEU A 110 5.24 -52.72 26.11
N SER A 111 4.66 -52.33 24.98
CA SER A 111 5.13 -52.74 23.65
C SER A 111 6.19 -51.76 23.13
N SER A 112 7.28 -52.29 22.57
CA SER A 112 8.29 -51.49 21.87
C SER A 112 7.70 -50.69 20.70
N PHE A 113 6.63 -51.17 20.08
CA PHE A 113 5.85 -50.40 19.09
C PHE A 113 5.17 -49.18 19.73
N SER A 114 4.61 -49.32 20.94
CA SER A 114 4.01 -48.19 21.67
C SER A 114 5.04 -47.11 21.97
N ASP A 115 6.26 -47.49 22.35
CA ASP A 115 7.36 -46.55 22.61
C ASP A 115 7.77 -45.80 21.32
N ALA A 116 7.90 -46.52 20.21
CA ALA A 116 8.21 -45.92 18.91
C ALA A 116 7.09 -44.98 18.42
N PHE A 117 5.84 -45.37 18.65
CA PHE A 117 4.68 -44.55 18.29
C PHE A 117 4.58 -43.28 19.17
N GLU A 118 4.85 -43.39 20.47
CA GLU A 118 4.93 -42.24 21.37
C GLU A 118 6.05 -41.28 20.95
N SER A 119 7.23 -41.80 20.57
CA SER A 119 8.33 -40.99 20.04
C SER A 119 7.92 -40.23 18.76
N LEU A 120 7.19 -40.88 17.85
CA LEU A 120 6.62 -40.22 16.67
C LEU A 120 5.64 -39.12 17.03
N THR A 121 4.74 -39.38 17.98
CA THR A 121 3.74 -38.40 18.44
C THR A 121 4.41 -37.18 19.07
N ARG A 122 5.41 -37.40 19.95
CA ARG A 122 6.21 -36.33 20.56
C ARG A 122 6.96 -35.50 19.52
N SER A 123 7.53 -36.14 18.49
CA SER A 123 8.19 -35.45 17.37
C SER A 123 7.21 -34.58 16.58
N GLN A 124 5.98 -35.08 16.32
CA GLN A 124 4.93 -34.31 15.66
C GLN A 124 4.49 -33.08 16.48
N GLU A 125 4.33 -33.23 17.80
CA GLU A 125 4.00 -32.11 18.69
C GLU A 125 5.11 -31.05 18.71
N GLN A 126 6.38 -31.46 18.80
CA GLN A 126 7.52 -30.54 18.73
C GLN A 126 7.58 -29.79 17.40
N PHE A 127 7.32 -30.48 16.27
CA PHE A 127 7.23 -29.83 14.97
C PHE A 127 6.11 -28.78 14.95
N ALA A 128 4.92 -29.12 15.46
CA ALA A 128 3.79 -28.21 15.55
C ALA A 128 4.11 -26.96 16.40
N GLU A 129 4.77 -27.12 17.54
CA GLU A 129 5.25 -26.01 18.37
C GLU A 129 6.26 -25.12 17.64
N LYS A 130 7.23 -25.72 16.93
CA LYS A 130 8.24 -24.96 16.17
C LYS A 130 7.61 -24.20 15.02
N LEU A 131 6.64 -24.78 14.34
CA LEU A 131 5.90 -24.11 13.27
C LEU A 131 5.11 -22.94 13.84
N ASP A 132 4.39 -23.11 14.96
CA ASP A 132 3.70 -22.00 15.62
C ASP A 132 4.64 -20.86 16.05
N GLN A 133 5.82 -21.20 16.61
CA GLN A 133 6.84 -20.20 16.95
C GLN A 133 7.33 -19.43 15.72
N PHE A 134 7.54 -20.13 14.60
CA PHE A 134 7.87 -19.52 13.31
C PHE A 134 6.75 -18.57 12.84
N LEU A 135 5.49 -19.03 12.84
CA LEU A 135 4.33 -18.22 12.42
C LEU A 135 4.16 -16.97 13.29
N ALA A 136 4.26 -17.10 14.60
CA ALA A 136 4.22 -15.96 15.53
C ALA A 136 5.35 -14.96 15.24
N SER A 137 6.55 -15.47 14.92
CA SER A 137 7.68 -14.63 14.56
C SER A 137 7.48 -13.89 13.23
N ILE A 138 6.90 -14.53 12.21
CA ILE A 138 6.57 -13.87 10.94
C ILE A 138 5.49 -12.81 11.14
N ARG A 139 4.41 -13.11 11.89
CA ARG A 139 3.36 -12.13 12.21
C ARG A 139 3.96 -10.87 12.83
N LYS A 140 4.84 -11.03 13.84
CA LYS A 140 5.46 -9.91 14.55
C LYS A 140 6.48 -9.16 13.69
N ASP A 141 7.49 -9.86 13.18
CA ASP A 141 8.69 -9.24 12.62
C ASP A 141 8.56 -8.90 11.14
N VAL A 142 7.59 -9.48 10.42
CA VAL A 142 7.40 -9.25 8.98
C VAL A 142 6.11 -8.48 8.74
N VAL A 143 4.97 -9.02 9.19
CA VAL A 143 3.66 -8.42 8.91
C VAL A 143 3.49 -7.12 9.70
N HIS A 144 3.52 -7.18 11.02
CA HIS A 144 3.23 -5.99 11.84
C HIS A 144 4.35 -4.96 11.76
N ARG A 145 5.60 -5.39 11.96
CA ARG A 145 6.75 -4.47 12.05
C ARG A 145 7.08 -3.73 10.75
N TYR A 146 6.84 -4.34 9.59
CA TYR A 146 7.26 -3.76 8.31
C TYR A 146 6.08 -3.48 7.39
N LEU A 147 5.20 -4.46 7.16
CA LEU A 147 4.14 -4.30 6.17
C LEU A 147 3.01 -3.39 6.62
N THR A 148 2.47 -3.59 7.83
CA THR A 148 1.36 -2.78 8.32
C THR A 148 1.72 -1.29 8.43
N ASP A 149 2.91 -1.00 8.96
CA ASP A 149 3.42 0.36 9.05
C ASP A 149 3.66 0.98 7.66
N LEU A 150 4.26 0.23 6.73
CA LEU A 150 4.46 0.67 5.35
C LEU A 150 3.13 0.95 4.65
N SER A 151 2.18 0.01 4.73
CA SER A 151 0.86 0.08 4.09
C SER A 151 0.12 1.34 4.53
N THR A 152 0.10 1.60 5.84
CA THR A 152 -0.54 2.79 6.41
C THR A 152 0.14 4.08 5.96
N GLN A 153 1.47 4.17 6.06
CA GLN A 153 2.22 5.38 5.71
C GLN A 153 2.17 5.69 4.22
N TYR A 154 2.29 4.65 3.37
CA TYR A 154 2.24 4.78 1.92
C TYR A 154 0.86 5.25 1.47
N LYS A 155 -0.21 4.62 1.98
CA LYS A 155 -1.59 5.00 1.66
C LYS A 155 -1.87 6.46 2.01
N HIS A 156 -1.54 6.89 3.24
CA HIS A 156 -1.73 8.27 3.68
C HIS A 156 -0.96 9.26 2.78
N SER A 157 0.28 8.93 2.44
CA SER A 157 1.12 9.78 1.59
C SER A 157 0.59 9.87 0.16
N VAL A 158 0.08 8.77 -0.41
CA VAL A 158 -0.58 8.76 -1.72
C VAL A 158 -1.84 9.61 -1.71
N GLU A 159 -2.66 9.53 -0.66
CA GLU A 159 -3.86 10.34 -0.49
C GLU A 159 -3.53 11.84 -0.44
N ASP A 160 -2.54 12.24 0.38
CA ASP A 160 -2.09 13.63 0.48
C ASP A 160 -1.54 14.18 -0.86
N ILE A 161 -0.64 13.44 -1.51
CA ILE A 161 -0.07 13.84 -2.81
C ILE A 161 -1.18 13.96 -3.86
N THR A 162 -2.08 12.98 -3.89
CA THR A 162 -3.21 12.96 -4.83
C THR A 162 -4.14 14.16 -4.62
N GLN A 163 -4.46 14.49 -3.38
CA GLN A 163 -5.30 15.64 -3.05
C GLN A 163 -4.63 16.94 -3.50
N ARG A 164 -3.36 17.16 -3.14
CA ARG A 164 -2.64 18.39 -3.48
C ARG A 164 -2.43 18.54 -5.00
N GLY A 165 -1.99 17.49 -5.68
CA GLY A 165 -1.76 17.54 -7.13
C GLY A 165 -3.06 17.72 -7.92
N SER A 166 -4.16 17.10 -7.48
CA SER A 166 -5.48 17.32 -8.12
C SER A 166 -5.95 18.75 -7.95
N ARG A 167 -5.73 19.37 -6.77
CA ARG A 167 -6.04 20.79 -6.54
C ARG A 167 -5.24 21.69 -7.49
N PHE A 168 -3.94 21.48 -7.62
CA PHE A 168 -3.12 22.28 -8.55
C PHE A 168 -3.59 22.14 -10.00
N GLN A 169 -3.94 20.92 -10.43
CA GLN A 169 -4.43 20.66 -11.78
C GLN A 169 -5.78 21.34 -12.04
N GLU A 170 -6.69 21.30 -11.07
CA GLU A 170 -7.99 21.95 -11.14
C GLU A 170 -7.84 23.48 -11.18
N GLU A 171 -7.07 24.07 -10.27
CA GLU A 171 -6.82 25.51 -10.21
C GLU A 171 -6.20 26.03 -11.52
N LEU A 172 -5.23 25.31 -12.08
CA LEU A 172 -4.60 25.68 -13.35
C LEU A 172 -5.60 25.65 -14.52
N THR A 173 -6.45 24.63 -14.57
CA THR A 173 -7.45 24.47 -15.64
C THR A 173 -8.55 25.53 -15.53
N ASN A 174 -9.04 25.77 -14.31
CA ASN A 174 -10.06 26.75 -14.03
C ASN A 174 -9.57 28.16 -14.35
N THR A 175 -8.38 28.54 -13.88
CA THR A 175 -7.81 29.86 -14.17
C THR A 175 -7.54 30.06 -15.66
N HIS A 176 -7.13 29.04 -16.40
CA HIS A 176 -6.98 29.15 -17.86
C HIS A 176 -8.33 29.40 -18.55
N THR A 177 -9.36 28.67 -18.14
CA THR A 177 -10.73 28.84 -18.66
C THR A 177 -11.25 30.25 -18.38
N PHE A 178 -11.03 30.78 -17.18
CA PHE A 178 -11.40 32.16 -16.84
C PHE A 178 -10.69 33.21 -17.71
N VAL A 179 -9.43 33.00 -18.10
CA VAL A 179 -8.75 33.89 -19.05
C VAL A 179 -9.45 33.86 -20.41
N CYS A 180 -9.77 32.67 -20.93
CA CYS A 180 -10.48 32.53 -22.20
C CYS A 180 -11.87 33.21 -22.15
N ASP A 181 -12.62 33.00 -21.07
CA ASP A 181 -13.96 33.57 -20.90
C ASP A 181 -13.93 35.10 -20.75
N SER A 182 -12.97 35.63 -19.99
CA SER A 182 -12.77 37.08 -19.84
C SER A 182 -12.33 37.73 -21.15
N PHE A 183 -11.48 37.06 -21.95
CA PHE A 183 -11.12 37.53 -23.28
C PHE A 183 -12.33 37.52 -24.23
N ASN A 184 -13.15 36.46 -24.24
CA ASN A 184 -14.36 36.39 -25.06
C ASN A 184 -15.38 37.49 -24.69
N SER A 185 -15.50 37.79 -23.39
CA SER A 185 -16.35 38.87 -22.91
C SER A 185 -15.83 40.24 -23.37
N LEU A 186 -14.51 40.44 -23.28
CA LEU A 186 -13.84 41.65 -23.72
C LEU A 186 -13.96 41.84 -25.25
N SER A 187 -13.74 40.80 -26.05
CA SER A 187 -13.83 40.86 -27.51
C SER A 187 -15.24 41.18 -28.01
N THR A 188 -16.27 40.73 -27.29
CA THR A 188 -17.68 41.05 -27.59
C THR A 188 -17.97 42.54 -27.39
N ILE A 189 -17.50 43.14 -26.29
CA ILE A 189 -17.78 44.54 -25.92
C ILE A 189 -16.89 45.53 -26.67
N LEU A 190 -15.67 45.12 -27.06
CA LEU A 190 -14.79 45.96 -27.86
C LEU A 190 -15.41 46.34 -29.22
N ASN A 191 -16.40 45.59 -29.70
CA ASN A 191 -17.16 45.88 -30.92
C ASN A 191 -18.29 46.91 -30.78
N ASP A 192 -18.80 47.22 -29.57
CA ASP A 192 -20.06 48.00 -29.37
C ASP A 192 -19.95 49.31 -28.57
N ALA A 193 -18.74 49.72 -28.17
CA ALA A 193 -18.38 51.04 -27.60
C ALA A 193 -18.78 51.37 -26.13
N VAL A 194 -17.93 52.24 -25.54
CA VAL A 194 -17.98 52.93 -24.23
C VAL A 194 -18.03 52.00 -23.00
N ASP A 195 -17.04 52.13 -22.11
CA ASP A 195 -16.84 51.33 -20.86
C ASP A 195 -16.26 49.90 -20.99
N ALA A 196 -15.37 49.66 -21.96
CA ALA A 196 -14.59 48.41 -22.04
C ALA A 196 -13.57 48.23 -20.89
N TRP A 197 -13.21 49.31 -20.18
CA TRP A 197 -12.13 49.30 -19.18
C TRP A 197 -12.34 48.29 -18.05
N ARG A 198 -13.59 48.01 -17.66
CA ARG A 198 -13.90 46.99 -16.64
C ARG A 198 -13.56 45.58 -17.12
N MET A 199 -13.85 45.30 -18.38
CA MET A 199 -13.56 44.01 -19.01
C MET A 199 -12.08 43.87 -19.32
N GLU A 200 -11.41 44.97 -19.70
CA GLU A 200 -9.96 45.01 -19.85
C GLU A 200 -9.27 44.71 -18.52
N PHE A 201 -9.74 45.32 -17.43
CA PHE A 201 -9.23 45.04 -16.08
C PHE A 201 -9.50 43.59 -15.66
N ALA A 202 -10.71 43.07 -15.89
CA ALA A 202 -11.06 41.68 -15.55
C ALA A 202 -10.21 40.66 -16.33
N TYR A 203 -9.96 40.91 -17.61
CA TYR A 203 -9.07 40.10 -18.44
C TYR A 203 -7.62 40.17 -17.93
N PHE A 204 -7.10 41.37 -17.67
CA PHE A 204 -5.75 41.56 -17.14
C PHE A 204 -5.56 40.84 -15.80
N ASP A 205 -6.52 41.00 -14.87
CA ASP A 205 -6.50 40.32 -13.58
C ASP A 205 -6.51 38.79 -13.74
N SER A 206 -7.35 38.28 -14.64
CA SER A 206 -7.40 36.85 -14.97
C SER A 206 -6.07 36.33 -15.50
N VAL A 207 -5.40 37.08 -16.39
CA VAL A 207 -4.07 36.72 -16.93
C VAL A 207 -3.01 36.72 -15.82
N GLN A 208 -3.00 37.73 -14.93
CA GLN A 208 -2.05 37.77 -13.81
C GLN A 208 -2.28 36.60 -12.86
N LYS A 209 -3.54 36.30 -12.53
CA LYS A 209 -3.89 35.16 -11.69
C LYS A 209 -3.44 33.84 -12.32
N TRP A 210 -3.71 33.63 -13.61
CA TRP A 210 -3.28 32.42 -14.31
C TRP A 210 -1.74 32.27 -14.34
N LYS A 211 -1.01 33.37 -14.56
CA LYS A 211 0.47 33.37 -14.50
C LYS A 211 0.99 32.96 -13.12
N GLN A 212 0.37 33.47 -12.05
CA GLN A 212 0.72 33.10 -10.68
C GLN A 212 0.39 31.64 -10.40
N THR A 213 -0.82 31.19 -10.74
CA THR A 213 -1.26 29.79 -10.59
C THR A 213 -0.37 28.83 -11.37
N ARG A 214 0.13 29.21 -12.55
CA ARG A 214 1.09 28.39 -13.30
C ARG A 214 2.42 28.23 -12.56
N CYS A 215 2.92 29.29 -11.92
CA CYS A 215 4.13 29.19 -11.10
C CYS A 215 3.92 28.27 -9.90
N GLU A 216 2.77 28.37 -9.25
CA GLU A 216 2.39 27.54 -8.11
C GLU A 216 2.20 26.07 -8.53
N TYR A 217 1.55 25.82 -9.66
CA TYR A 217 1.39 24.49 -10.23
C TYR A 217 2.75 23.81 -10.46
N VAL A 218 3.68 24.48 -11.14
CA VAL A 218 4.99 23.87 -11.44
C VAL A 218 5.76 23.55 -10.15
N LYS A 219 5.76 24.46 -9.18
CA LYS A 219 6.42 24.24 -7.89
C LYS A 219 5.75 23.13 -7.09
N GLY A 220 4.44 23.19 -6.94
CA GLY A 220 3.65 22.23 -6.17
C GLY A 220 3.69 20.82 -6.75
N MET A 221 3.63 20.68 -8.08
CA MET A 221 3.76 19.39 -8.75
C MET A 221 5.19 18.83 -8.61
N ALA A 222 6.21 19.68 -8.65
CA ALA A 222 7.59 19.25 -8.40
C ALA A 222 7.78 18.73 -6.96
N GLU A 223 7.19 19.39 -5.98
CA GLU A 223 7.19 18.94 -4.58
C GLU A 223 6.47 17.59 -4.42
N CYS A 224 5.28 17.44 -5.02
CA CYS A 224 4.54 16.18 -5.07
C CYS A 224 5.41 15.05 -5.66
N PHE A 225 6.11 15.32 -6.76
CA PHE A 225 7.01 14.36 -7.39
C PHE A 225 8.20 13.97 -6.50
N GLN A 226 8.84 14.93 -5.84
CA GLN A 226 9.97 14.63 -4.95
C GLN A 226 9.55 13.80 -3.73
N GLN A 227 8.37 14.11 -3.16
CA GLN A 227 7.82 13.33 -2.06
C GLN A 227 7.50 11.91 -2.50
N PHE A 228 6.83 11.74 -3.65
CA PHE A 228 6.58 10.42 -4.22
C PHE A 228 7.87 9.63 -4.44
N LYS A 229 8.89 10.26 -5.04
CA LYS A 229 10.19 9.61 -5.28
C LYS A 229 10.80 9.06 -4.00
N THR A 230 10.78 9.86 -2.93
CA THR A 230 11.30 9.46 -1.62
C THR A 230 10.50 8.29 -1.04
N MET A 231 9.17 8.40 -1.10
CA MET A 231 8.26 7.36 -0.64
C MET A 231 8.45 6.05 -1.42
N GLU A 232 8.67 6.12 -2.73
CA GLU A 232 8.80 4.95 -3.58
C GLU A 232 10.13 4.20 -3.35
N ILE A 233 11.22 4.93 -3.12
CA ILE A 233 12.49 4.34 -2.68
C ILE A 233 12.30 3.62 -1.34
N ASN A 234 11.59 4.25 -0.39
CA ASN A 234 11.30 3.64 0.90
C ASN A 234 10.45 2.38 0.75
N ARG A 235 9.40 2.41 -0.10
CA ARG A 235 8.55 1.27 -0.40
C ARG A 235 9.36 0.06 -0.87
N ILE A 236 10.18 0.24 -1.91
CA ILE A 236 11.00 -0.85 -2.45
C ILE A 236 11.97 -1.38 -1.40
N THR A 237 12.62 -0.50 -0.64
CA THR A 237 13.57 -0.88 0.41
C THR A 237 12.92 -1.72 1.51
N VAL A 238 11.73 -1.31 1.99
CA VAL A 238 11.00 -2.04 3.02
C VAL A 238 10.47 -3.37 2.48
N LEU A 239 9.95 -3.41 1.25
CA LEU A 239 9.48 -4.66 0.62
C LEU A 239 10.61 -5.67 0.42
N GLN A 240 11.80 -5.22 0.02
CA GLN A 240 13.00 -6.07 0.00
C GLN A 240 13.30 -6.60 1.39
N LYS A 241 13.24 -5.75 2.43
CA LYS A 241 13.51 -6.17 3.80
C LYS A 241 12.51 -7.20 4.33
N VAL A 242 11.25 -7.06 3.96
CA VAL A 242 10.16 -8.01 4.25
C VAL A 242 10.51 -9.37 3.65
N MET A 243 10.84 -9.43 2.36
CA MET A 243 11.19 -10.67 1.67
C MET A 243 12.43 -11.33 2.26
N GLU A 244 13.51 -10.57 2.48
CA GLU A 244 14.73 -11.08 3.12
C GLU A 244 14.46 -11.68 4.49
N THR A 245 13.68 -10.97 5.32
CA THR A 245 13.40 -11.39 6.69
C THR A 245 12.54 -12.65 6.71
N TYR A 246 11.53 -12.71 5.84
CA TYR A 246 10.69 -13.89 5.67
C TYR A 246 11.52 -15.11 5.24
N LEU A 247 12.28 -14.99 4.14
CA LEU A 247 13.08 -16.09 3.59
C LEU A 247 14.14 -16.59 4.57
N ARG A 248 14.82 -15.66 5.27
CA ARG A 248 15.82 -16.01 6.28
C ARG A 248 15.19 -16.80 7.43
N LYS A 249 14.03 -16.37 7.93
CA LYS A 249 13.32 -17.08 9.01
C LYS A 249 12.80 -18.44 8.54
N GLN A 250 12.30 -18.51 7.32
CA GLN A 250 11.85 -19.78 6.72
C GLN A 250 13.00 -20.78 6.61
N ARG A 251 14.19 -20.32 6.17
CA ARG A 251 15.40 -21.16 6.13
C ARG A 251 15.77 -21.70 7.51
N LEU A 252 15.83 -20.81 8.51
CA LEU A 252 16.15 -21.19 9.90
C LEU A 252 15.14 -22.19 10.47
N PHE A 253 13.85 -22.03 10.16
CA PHE A 253 12.82 -22.98 10.56
C PHE A 253 13.08 -24.37 9.98
N TYR A 254 13.32 -24.49 8.67
CA TYR A 254 13.60 -25.78 8.05
C TYR A 254 14.90 -26.41 8.54
N GLU A 255 15.94 -25.61 8.80
CA GLU A 255 17.19 -26.09 9.42
C GLU A 255 16.93 -26.69 10.82
N GLN A 256 16.04 -26.08 11.63
CA GLN A 256 15.68 -26.59 12.96
C GLN A 256 14.87 -27.89 12.90
N VAL A 257 13.97 -28.01 11.93
CA VAL A 257 13.09 -29.17 11.79
C VAL A 257 13.78 -30.38 11.15
N ALA A 258 14.83 -30.19 10.36
CA ALA A 258 15.49 -31.26 9.60
C ALA A 258 15.91 -32.47 10.47
N HIS A 259 16.20 -32.25 11.76
CA HIS A 259 16.59 -33.30 12.70
C HIS A 259 15.43 -33.91 13.49
N ALA A 260 14.21 -33.39 13.40
CA ALA A 260 13.07 -33.85 14.20
C ALA A 260 12.66 -35.31 13.89
N ILE A 261 12.98 -35.81 12.68
CA ILE A 261 12.62 -37.16 12.22
C ILE A 261 13.63 -38.23 12.67
N SER A 262 14.86 -37.86 13.04
CA SER A 262 15.88 -38.87 13.35
C SER A 262 15.54 -39.68 14.61
N GLU A 263 14.98 -39.04 15.63
CA GLU A 263 14.57 -39.72 16.87
C GLU A 263 13.47 -40.78 16.65
N PRO A 264 12.31 -40.45 16.03
CA PRO A 264 11.28 -41.45 15.78
C PRO A 264 11.72 -42.53 14.79
N MET A 265 12.60 -42.22 13.84
CA MET A 265 13.21 -43.22 12.96
C MET A 265 14.04 -44.24 13.76
N THR A 266 14.92 -43.77 14.65
CA THR A 266 15.69 -44.67 15.51
C THR A 266 14.80 -45.46 16.47
N ALA A 267 13.69 -44.88 16.96
CA ALA A 267 12.74 -45.60 17.79
C ALA A 267 12.01 -46.71 17.00
N ALA A 268 11.62 -46.44 15.76
CA ALA A 268 11.02 -47.43 14.86
C ALA A 268 11.98 -48.60 14.54
N GLU A 269 13.28 -48.33 14.35
CA GLU A 269 14.31 -49.35 14.16
C GLU A 269 14.50 -50.27 15.38
N ARG A 270 14.13 -49.79 16.59
CA ARG A 270 14.22 -50.55 17.85
C ARG A 270 12.95 -51.34 18.18
N VAL A 271 11.96 -51.36 17.30
CA VAL A 271 10.76 -52.19 17.49
C VAL A 271 11.15 -53.66 17.41
N HIS A 272 10.74 -54.45 18.40
CA HIS A 272 11.05 -55.88 18.53
C HIS A 272 9.77 -56.73 18.53
N PRO A 273 9.29 -57.16 17.35
CA PRO A 273 8.01 -57.85 17.22
C PRO A 273 7.93 -59.13 18.07
N GLU A 274 9.01 -59.92 18.12
CA GLU A 274 9.04 -61.17 18.89
C GLU A 274 8.94 -60.93 20.40
N LYS A 275 9.62 -59.88 20.90
CA LYS A 275 9.56 -59.49 22.32
C LYS A 275 8.16 -59.04 22.70
N ASP A 276 7.54 -58.23 21.85
CA ASP A 276 6.19 -57.71 22.07
C ASP A 276 5.14 -58.83 22.01
N LEU A 277 5.29 -59.80 21.10
CA LEU A 277 4.44 -60.99 21.03
C LEU A 277 4.55 -61.84 22.31
N LEU A 278 5.77 -62.13 22.76
CA LEU A 278 5.99 -62.90 23.98
C LEU A 278 5.39 -62.20 25.21
N GLN A 279 5.53 -60.88 25.32
CA GLN A 279 4.90 -60.12 26.39
C GLN A 279 3.37 -60.17 26.32
N SER A 280 2.81 -60.08 25.12
CA SER A 280 1.36 -60.15 24.90
C SER A 280 0.82 -61.53 25.32
N ILE A 281 1.45 -62.62 24.88
CA ILE A 281 1.06 -63.99 25.26
C ILE A 281 1.13 -64.21 26.78
N ARG A 282 2.18 -63.69 27.44
CA ARG A 282 2.33 -63.81 28.91
C ARG A 282 1.22 -63.13 29.71
N ARG A 283 0.54 -62.14 29.13
CA ARG A 283 -0.58 -61.41 29.79
C ARG A 283 -1.93 -62.07 29.60
N ILE A 284 -2.06 -62.99 28.65
CA ILE A 284 -3.30 -63.75 28.46
C ILE A 284 -3.48 -64.65 29.69
N PRO A 285 -4.59 -64.54 30.44
CA PRO A 285 -4.85 -65.40 31.59
C PRO A 285 -4.75 -66.86 31.17
N LYS A 286 -3.91 -67.64 31.85
CA LYS A 286 -3.88 -69.09 31.61
C LYS A 286 -5.18 -69.67 32.17
N ASN A 287 -5.96 -70.36 31.36
CA ASN A 287 -7.06 -71.18 31.85
C ASN A 287 -6.48 -72.22 32.80
N ALA A 288 -6.69 -72.05 34.10
CA ALA A 288 -6.44 -73.08 35.11
C ALA A 288 -7.53 -74.16 35.00
N SER A 289 -7.60 -74.82 33.85
CA SER A 289 -8.48 -75.96 33.60
C SER A 289 -7.68 -77.04 32.89
N HIS A 290 -6.72 -77.61 33.61
CA HIS A 290 -6.58 -79.06 33.48
C HIS A 290 -7.86 -79.65 34.08
N PRO A 291 -8.68 -80.43 33.34
CA PRO A 291 -9.76 -81.17 33.96
C PRO A 291 -9.14 -82.27 34.83
N SER A 292 -8.96 -81.96 36.12
CA SER A 292 -8.78 -82.97 37.16
C SER A 292 -10.12 -83.70 37.31
N ILE A 293 -10.34 -84.79 36.58
CA ILE A 293 -11.40 -85.73 36.92
C ILE A 293 -10.92 -86.51 38.14
N ILE A 294 -11.25 -85.97 39.32
CA ILE A 294 -11.11 -86.63 40.61
C ILE A 294 -12.21 -87.69 40.72
N LEU A 295 -11.77 -88.90 41.06
CA LEU A 295 -12.57 -90.03 41.53
C LEU A 295 -13.50 -89.65 42.68
N GLY A 296 -14.75 -90.12 42.58
CA GLY A 296 -15.53 -90.60 43.72
C GLY A 296 -16.38 -89.56 44.45
N LEU A 297 -17.71 -89.71 44.37
CA LEU A 297 -18.52 -90.10 45.54
C LEU A 297 -20.00 -90.29 45.19
N CYS A 298 -20.53 -91.42 45.66
CA CYS A 298 -21.90 -91.66 46.11
C CYS A 298 -23.07 -91.32 45.17
N VAL A 299 -23.57 -92.36 44.49
CA VAL A 299 -25.02 -92.50 44.28
C VAL A 299 -25.51 -93.60 45.22
N THR A 300 -26.21 -93.19 46.27
CA THR A 300 -27.14 -94.03 47.01
C THR A 300 -28.35 -94.29 46.12
N LEU A 301 -28.54 -95.54 45.70
CA LEU A 301 -29.80 -96.02 45.15
C LEU A 301 -30.32 -97.14 46.06
N ASN A 302 -31.28 -96.75 46.90
CA ASN A 302 -32.17 -97.67 47.59
C ASN A 302 -33.48 -97.70 46.80
N SER A 303 -33.86 -98.85 46.23
CA SER A 303 -35.21 -99.42 46.35
C SER A 303 -35.47 -100.64 45.43
N ARG A 304 -35.85 -101.72 46.11
CA ARG A 304 -36.51 -102.99 45.69
C ARG A 304 -35.61 -104.16 45.32
#